data_AF-A0AAE3J3X5-F1
#
_entry.id   AF-A0AAE3J3X5-F1
#
_cell.length_a   1.000
_cell.length_b   1.000
_cell.length_c   1.000
_cell.angle_alpha   90.00
_cell.angle_beta   90.00
_cell.angle_gamma   90.00
#
_symmetry.space_group_name_H-M   'P 1'
#
loop_
_entity.id
_entity.type
_entity.pdbx_description
1 polymer ?
#
loop_
_entity_poly.entity_id
_entity_poly.type
_entity_poly.pdbx_seq_one_letter_code
_entity_poly.pdbx_strand_id
1 'polypeptide(L)'
;MYNHEILGLGGERVVRPDPVHPDTWVRKEKRDGQEQPLREVKAGFYLTKILHLLYPENVPDVHQASGHVLVAERKDLGPDHALLNEEVRRYEEGEDVSEDFRKQTALAKQRLLEDSRVREVIRMFEQCGVSIDDAAVNFGVDQNGNAIYVDAFEPWREQKGNSLKPGYDTQALRQAIMAIEDDVKQKSGLHWLDRLDHLFAEEEHERREGHLDA
;
A
#
# COMPACT_ATOMS: atom_id res chain seq x y z
N MET A 1 -17.05 7.53 -22.38
CA MET A 1 -15.59 7.75 -22.39
C MET A 1 -15.16 7.77 -20.95
N TYR A 2 -14.38 6.79 -20.50
CA TYR A 2 -13.83 6.81 -19.14
C TYR A 2 -12.71 7.85 -19.10
N ASN A 3 -12.81 8.83 -18.20
CA ASN A 3 -11.76 9.82 -18.02
C ASN A 3 -10.44 9.10 -17.68
N HIS A 4 -9.40 9.35 -18.46
CA HIS A 4 -8.05 8.82 -18.28
C HIS A 4 -7.28 9.49 -17.11
N GLU A 5 -8.00 10.09 -16.17
CA GLU A 5 -7.40 10.86 -15.08
C GLU A 5 -6.48 9.96 -14.24
N ILE A 6 -5.26 10.43 -14.02
CA ILE A 6 -4.28 9.77 -13.17
C ILE A 6 -4.30 10.52 -11.83
N LEU A 7 -4.71 9.84 -10.76
CA LEU A 7 -4.74 10.43 -9.42
C LEU A 7 -3.39 10.29 -8.70
N GLY A 8 -2.60 9.29 -9.10
CA GLY A 8 -1.27 9.05 -8.55
C GLY A 8 -0.43 8.15 -9.45
N LEU A 9 0.87 8.40 -9.45
CA LEU A 9 1.90 7.59 -10.11
C LEU A 9 2.94 7.23 -9.07
N GLY A 10 3.18 5.93 -8.91
CA GLY A 10 4.32 5.39 -8.18
C GLY A 10 5.30 4.71 -9.13
N GLY A 11 6.44 4.27 -8.60
CA GLY A 11 7.45 3.57 -9.38
C GLY A 11 6.90 2.33 -10.09
N GLU A 12 6.04 1.56 -9.41
CA GLU A 12 5.49 0.31 -9.96
C GLU A 12 3.99 0.36 -10.30
N ARG A 13 3.27 1.38 -9.84
CA ARG A 13 1.80 1.40 -9.90
C ARG A 13 1.23 2.70 -10.39
N VAL A 14 0.06 2.60 -11.01
CA VAL A 14 -0.79 3.74 -11.37
C VAL A 14 -2.09 3.70 -10.58
N VAL A 15 -2.51 4.87 -10.12
CA VAL A 15 -3.74 5.06 -9.34
C VAL A 15 -4.74 5.86 -10.16
N ARG A 16 -5.96 5.31 -10.30
CA ARG A 16 -7.04 5.89 -11.11
C ARG A 16 -8.35 5.91 -10.35
N PRO A 17 -9.30 6.80 -10.68
CA PRO A 17 -10.65 6.71 -10.14
C PRO A 17 -11.28 5.37 -10.52
N ASP A 18 -12.06 4.78 -9.62
CA ASP A 18 -12.85 3.59 -9.96
C ASP A 18 -13.94 3.93 -10.99
N PRO A 19 -14.16 3.10 -12.03
CA PRO A 19 -15.16 3.38 -13.06
C PRO A 19 -16.61 3.34 -12.59
N VAL A 20 -16.91 2.70 -11.47
CA VAL A 20 -18.25 2.58 -10.89
C VAL A 20 -18.45 3.63 -9.80
N HIS A 21 -17.42 3.88 -9.00
CA HIS A 21 -17.45 4.74 -7.82
C HIS A 21 -16.29 5.78 -7.81
N PRO A 22 -16.18 6.67 -8.83
CA PRO A 22 -14.99 7.49 -9.08
C PRO A 22 -14.65 8.51 -7.98
N ASP A 23 -15.67 8.96 -7.25
CA ASP A 23 -15.50 9.96 -6.19
C ASP A 23 -15.15 9.33 -4.84
N THR A 24 -15.29 8.01 -4.71
CA THR A 24 -15.15 7.31 -3.42
C THR A 24 -14.05 6.27 -3.45
N TRP A 25 -13.75 5.66 -4.59
CA TRP A 25 -12.76 4.59 -4.71
C TRP A 25 -11.72 4.88 -5.78
N VAL A 26 -10.56 4.26 -5.60
CA VAL A 26 -9.46 4.26 -6.55
C VAL A 26 -9.05 2.83 -6.89
N ARG A 27 -8.61 2.64 -8.13
CA ARG A 27 -7.98 1.41 -8.62
C ARG A 27 -6.46 1.60 -8.61
N LYS A 28 -5.75 0.67 -7.96
CA LYS A 28 -4.29 0.58 -7.98
C LYS A 28 -3.90 -0.59 -8.87
N GLU A 29 -3.12 -0.32 -9.92
CA GLU A 29 -2.75 -1.29 -10.96
C GLU A 29 -1.24 -1.24 -11.18
N LYS A 30 -0.59 -2.38 -11.48
CA LYS A 30 0.81 -2.37 -11.90
C LYS A 30 0.99 -1.64 -13.23
N ARG A 31 2.13 -0.98 -13.38
CA ARG A 31 2.53 -0.31 -14.63
C ARG A 31 2.84 -1.34 -15.72
N ASP A 32 2.73 -0.88 -16.96
CA ASP A 32 3.11 -1.60 -18.18
C ASP A 32 2.41 -2.95 -18.42
N GLY A 33 1.26 -3.18 -17.77
CA GLY A 33 0.52 -4.43 -17.89
C GLY A 33 1.26 -5.64 -17.33
N GLN A 34 2.30 -5.43 -16.52
CA GLN A 34 2.97 -6.51 -15.82
C GLN A 34 2.00 -7.15 -14.82
N GLU A 35 1.70 -8.42 -15.04
CA GLU A 35 0.83 -9.19 -14.18
C GLU A 35 1.54 -9.50 -12.86
N GLN A 36 0.90 -9.17 -11.75
CA GLN A 36 1.33 -9.61 -10.43
C GLN A 36 0.69 -10.98 -10.16
N PRO A 37 1.36 -11.96 -9.54
CA PRO A 37 0.70 -13.21 -9.19
C PRO A 37 -0.62 -12.93 -8.44
N LEU A 38 -1.72 -13.56 -8.87
CA LEU A 38 -3.05 -13.31 -8.29
C LEU A 38 -3.05 -13.57 -6.76
N ARG A 39 -2.19 -14.48 -6.29
CA ARG A 39 -1.98 -14.76 -4.87
C ARG A 39 -1.42 -13.55 -4.14
N GLU A 40 -0.45 -12.86 -4.73
CA GLU A 40 0.19 -11.68 -4.15
C GLU A 40 -0.78 -10.49 -4.08
N VAL A 41 -1.65 -10.32 -5.10
CA VAL A 41 -2.71 -9.29 -5.06
C VAL A 41 -3.71 -9.58 -3.94
N LYS A 42 -4.15 -10.84 -3.80
CA LYS A 42 -5.04 -11.28 -2.72
C LYS A 42 -4.38 -11.14 -1.35
N ALA A 43 -3.10 -11.45 -1.23
CA ALA A 43 -2.34 -11.30 -0.01
C ALA A 43 -2.21 -9.82 0.38
N GLY A 44 -1.90 -8.94 -0.58
CA GLY A 44 -1.93 -7.49 -0.39
C GLY A 44 -3.29 -6.98 0.08
N PHE A 45 -4.39 -7.54 -0.45
CA PHE A 45 -5.74 -7.24 0.05
C PHE A 45 -5.93 -7.63 1.53
N TYR A 46 -5.58 -8.86 1.91
CA TYR A 46 -5.76 -9.30 3.31
C TYR A 46 -4.85 -8.53 4.27
N LEU A 47 -3.60 -8.27 3.90
CA LEU A 47 -2.69 -7.47 4.72
C LEU A 47 -3.23 -6.04 4.89
N THR A 48 -3.71 -5.42 3.82
CA THR A 48 -4.32 -4.08 3.89
C THR A 48 -5.59 -4.09 4.75
N LYS A 49 -6.43 -5.12 4.65
CA LYS A 49 -7.62 -5.28 5.51
C LYS A 49 -7.28 -5.37 6.99
N ILE A 50 -6.25 -6.15 7.34
CA ILE A 50 -5.79 -6.26 8.73
C ILE A 50 -5.30 -4.90 9.23
N LEU A 51 -4.51 -4.20 8.43
CA LEU A 51 -3.94 -2.91 8.81
C LEU A 51 -4.99 -1.79 8.89
N HIS A 52 -5.98 -1.77 7.99
CA HIS A 52 -7.14 -0.90 8.11
C HIS A 52 -7.95 -1.21 9.37
N LEU A 53 -8.11 -2.48 9.72
CA LEU A 53 -8.83 -2.88 10.93
C LEU A 53 -8.10 -2.47 12.22
N LEU A 54 -6.75 -2.46 12.21
CA LEU A 54 -5.93 -1.99 13.32
C LEU A 54 -5.83 -0.45 13.39
N TYR A 55 -5.72 0.21 12.23
CA TYR A 55 -5.44 1.64 12.09
C TYR A 55 -6.35 2.30 11.04
N PRO A 56 -7.68 2.33 11.28
CA PRO A 56 -8.66 2.73 10.26
C PRO A 56 -8.54 4.19 9.82
N GLU A 57 -7.96 5.04 10.66
CA GLU A 57 -7.73 6.45 10.35
C GLU A 57 -6.48 6.69 9.50
N ASN A 58 -5.55 5.72 9.46
CA ASN A 58 -4.23 5.88 8.81
C ASN A 58 -4.09 5.04 7.54
N VAL A 59 -4.87 3.97 7.41
CA VAL A 59 -4.84 3.06 6.26
C VAL A 59 -6.19 3.10 5.56
N PRO A 60 -6.27 3.48 4.28
CA PRO A 60 -7.52 3.42 3.51
C PRO A 60 -8.04 1.99 3.41
N ASP A 61 -9.37 1.81 3.49
CA ASP A 61 -9.95 0.47 3.32
C ASP A 61 -9.74 -0.06 1.90
N VAL A 62 -9.70 -1.37 1.73
CA VAL A 62 -9.71 -2.04 0.42
C VAL A 62 -11.03 -2.77 0.21
N HIS A 63 -11.71 -2.52 -0.90
CA HIS A 63 -13.03 -3.09 -1.16
C HIS A 63 -12.99 -4.32 -2.04
N GLN A 64 -11.98 -4.43 -2.92
CA GLN A 64 -11.91 -5.51 -3.89
C GLN A 64 -10.47 -5.81 -4.30
N ALA A 65 -10.22 -7.09 -4.57
CA ALA A 65 -9.06 -7.59 -5.32
C ALA A 65 -9.59 -8.40 -6.51
N SER A 66 -9.37 -7.91 -7.73
CA SER A 66 -9.87 -8.56 -8.95
C SER A 66 -8.81 -8.54 -10.04
N GLY A 67 -8.37 -9.72 -10.48
CA GLY A 67 -7.22 -9.83 -11.36
C GLY A 67 -5.99 -9.19 -10.71
N HIS A 68 -5.40 -8.22 -11.41
CA HIS A 68 -4.18 -7.49 -11.01
C HIS A 68 -4.47 -6.13 -10.36
N VAL A 69 -5.71 -5.93 -9.89
CA VAL A 69 -6.20 -4.63 -9.44
C VAL A 69 -6.70 -4.70 -8.01
N LEU A 70 -6.24 -3.73 -7.21
CA LEU A 70 -6.78 -3.44 -5.88
C LEU A 70 -7.67 -2.20 -5.93
N VAL A 71 -8.90 -2.33 -5.47
CA VAL A 71 -9.83 -1.20 -5.29
C VAL A 71 -9.77 -0.76 -3.83
N ALA A 72 -9.38 0.49 -3.60
CA ALA A 72 -9.22 1.07 -2.27
C ALA A 72 -10.09 2.33 -2.11
N GLU A 73 -10.36 2.69 -0.87
CA GLU A 73 -10.95 3.97 -0.51
C GLU A 73 -10.06 5.11 -1.04
N ARG A 74 -10.71 6.09 -1.68
CA ARG A 74 -10.07 7.34 -2.10
C ARG A 74 -9.89 8.25 -0.88
N LYS A 75 -8.69 8.78 -0.71
CA LYS A 75 -8.40 9.81 0.31
C LYS A 75 -7.98 11.11 -0.36
N ASP A 76 -8.55 12.21 0.10
CA ASP A 76 -8.11 13.55 -0.27
C ASP A 76 -6.96 13.95 0.64
N LEU A 77 -5.77 14.05 0.06
CA LEU A 77 -4.54 14.34 0.78
C LEU A 77 -4.09 15.77 0.54
N GLY A 78 -3.43 16.35 1.54
CA GLY A 78 -2.96 17.73 1.53
C GLY A 78 -2.00 18.09 0.40
N PRO A 79 -1.68 19.39 0.28
CA PRO A 79 -0.93 19.94 -0.86
C PRO A 79 0.49 19.37 -1.02
N ASP A 80 1.13 18.96 0.07
CA ASP A 80 2.46 18.35 0.01
C ASP A 80 2.43 17.03 -0.76
N HIS A 81 1.46 16.14 -0.50
CA HIS A 81 1.31 14.90 -1.25
C HIS A 81 0.98 15.17 -2.74
N ALA A 82 0.09 16.13 -3.02
CA ALA A 82 -0.24 16.50 -4.39
C ALA A 82 1.00 17.00 -5.17
N LEU A 83 1.87 17.77 -4.51
CA LEU A 83 3.11 18.26 -5.09
C LEU A 83 4.11 17.12 -5.37
N LEU A 84 4.20 16.13 -4.47
CA LEU A 84 5.06 14.96 -4.66
C LEU A 84 4.55 14.04 -5.79
N ASN A 85 3.25 13.82 -5.88
CA ASN A 85 2.65 13.07 -6.99
C ASN A 85 2.91 13.76 -8.34
N GLU A 86 2.83 15.09 -8.38
CA GLU A 86 3.16 15.86 -9.58
C GLU A 86 4.64 15.73 -9.96
N GLU A 87 5.56 15.68 -8.98
CA GLU A 87 6.97 15.42 -9.24
C GLU A 87 7.20 14.05 -9.89
N VAL A 88 6.56 13.00 -9.37
CA VAL A 88 6.63 11.66 -9.97
C VAL A 88 6.06 11.68 -11.38
N ARG A 89 4.89 12.29 -11.59
CA ARG A 89 4.28 12.41 -12.93
C ARG A 89 5.24 13.03 -13.94
N ARG A 90 5.82 14.19 -13.61
CA ARG A 90 6.74 14.91 -14.51
C ARG A 90 8.00 14.11 -14.80
N TYR A 91 8.55 13.43 -13.79
CA TYR A 91 9.70 12.57 -13.97
C TYR A 91 9.42 11.45 -14.97
N GLU A 92 8.27 10.79 -14.85
CA GLU A 92 7.84 9.70 -15.73
C GLU A 92 7.53 10.16 -17.16
N GLU A 93 7.05 11.38 -17.33
CA GLU A 93 6.81 11.99 -18.64
C GLU A 93 8.09 12.56 -19.28
N GLY A 94 9.23 12.50 -18.59
CA GLY A 94 10.50 13.05 -19.06
C GLY A 94 10.50 14.58 -19.13
N GLU A 95 9.61 15.24 -18.38
CA GLU A 95 9.55 16.70 -18.32
C GLU A 95 10.76 17.27 -17.56
N ASP A 96 11.35 18.35 -18.08
CA ASP A 96 12.39 19.07 -17.34
C ASP A 96 11.76 19.91 -16.21
N VAL A 97 12.06 19.53 -14.98
CA VAL A 97 11.58 20.20 -13.77
C VAL A 97 12.49 21.36 -13.38
N SER A 98 11.90 22.54 -13.19
CA SER A 98 12.63 23.75 -12.77
C SER A 98 13.30 23.57 -11.40
N GLU A 99 14.37 24.33 -11.16
CA GLU A 99 15.06 24.33 -9.87
C GLU A 99 14.12 24.73 -8.72
N ASP A 100 13.22 25.69 -8.94
CA ASP A 100 12.23 26.12 -7.95
C ASP A 100 11.24 25.01 -7.62
N PHE A 101 10.80 24.23 -8.62
CA PHE A 101 9.92 23.09 -8.38
C PHE A 101 10.64 22.01 -7.55
N ARG A 102 11.90 21.68 -7.89
CA ARG A 102 12.72 20.74 -7.10
C ARG A 102 12.93 21.20 -5.65
N LYS A 103 13.08 22.51 -5.42
CA LYS A 103 13.16 23.07 -4.06
C LYS A 103 11.83 22.89 -3.31
N GLN A 104 10.70 23.14 -3.95
CA GLN A 104 9.39 22.96 -3.32
C GLN A 104 9.12 21.49 -2.96
N THR A 105 9.43 20.56 -3.86
CA THR A 105 9.24 19.11 -3.62
C THR A 105 10.17 18.61 -2.53
N ALA A 106 11.44 19.05 -2.51
CA ALA A 106 12.38 18.74 -1.43
C ALA A 106 11.87 19.22 -0.06
N LEU A 107 11.33 20.44 0.01
CA LEU A 107 10.72 20.96 1.24
C LEU A 107 9.47 20.17 1.65
N ALA A 108 8.63 19.74 0.70
CA ALA A 108 7.46 18.90 0.99
C ALA A 108 7.87 17.51 1.52
N LYS A 109 8.89 16.87 0.93
CA LYS A 109 9.47 15.61 1.45
C LYS A 109 9.94 15.78 2.88
N GLN A 110 10.69 16.86 3.16
CA GLN A 110 11.18 17.16 4.50
C GLN A 110 10.02 17.37 5.48
N ARG A 111 9.01 18.18 5.12
CA ARG A 111 7.84 18.43 5.98
C ARG A 111 7.11 17.14 6.35
N LEU A 112 6.84 16.26 5.39
CA LEU A 112 6.16 14.99 5.65
C LEU A 112 7.00 14.04 6.52
N LEU A 113 8.30 13.90 6.25
CA LEU A 113 9.17 13.01 7.04
C LEU A 113 9.51 13.56 8.43
N GLU A 114 9.38 14.87 8.64
CA GLU A 114 9.53 15.53 9.94
C GLU A 114 8.21 15.62 10.72
N ASP A 115 7.07 15.41 10.07
CA ASP A 115 5.75 15.43 10.71
C ASP A 115 5.65 14.30 11.75
N SER A 116 5.34 14.67 12.99
CA SER A 116 5.23 13.71 14.09
C SER A 116 4.14 12.66 13.84
N ARG A 117 3.09 13.00 13.10
CA ARG A 117 1.99 12.09 12.77
C ARG A 117 2.44 11.02 11.78
N VAL A 118 3.22 11.39 10.76
CA VAL A 118 3.80 10.44 9.80
C VAL A 118 4.77 9.50 10.50
N ARG A 119 5.64 10.04 11.37
CA ARG A 119 6.55 9.24 12.19
C ARG A 119 5.83 8.28 13.12
N GLU A 120 4.67 8.68 13.65
CA GLU A 120 3.82 7.78 14.44
C GLU A 120 3.28 6.64 13.59
N VAL A 121 2.78 6.93 12.37
CA VAL A 121 2.29 5.91 11.43
C VAL A 121 3.37 4.88 11.10
N ILE A 122 4.58 5.33 10.81
CA ILE A 122 5.73 4.43 10.55
C ILE A 122 5.97 3.53 11.78
N ARG A 123 6.02 4.11 12.98
CA ARG A 123 6.22 3.35 14.22
C ARG A 123 5.09 2.36 14.48
N MET A 124 3.84 2.72 14.20
CA MET A 124 2.69 1.83 14.35
C MET A 124 2.86 0.57 13.50
N PHE A 125 3.28 0.70 12.24
CA PHE A 125 3.55 -0.44 11.37
C PHE A 125 4.74 -1.28 11.85
N GLU A 126 5.84 -0.65 12.26
CA GLU A 126 6.99 -1.37 12.82
C GLU A 126 6.60 -2.17 14.07
N GLN A 127 5.77 -1.60 14.95
CA GLN A 127 5.31 -2.24 16.19
C GLN A 127 4.39 -3.44 15.93
N CYS A 128 3.55 -3.40 14.89
CA CYS A 128 2.75 -4.56 14.49
C CYS A 128 3.50 -5.52 13.56
N GLY A 129 4.78 -5.25 13.30
CA GLY A 129 5.67 -6.12 12.56
C GLY A 129 5.57 -6.02 11.04
N VAL A 130 5.03 -4.93 10.49
CA VAL A 130 4.91 -4.70 9.04
C VAL A 130 6.00 -3.75 8.56
N SER A 131 6.72 -4.15 7.51
CA SER A 131 7.64 -3.26 6.80
C SER A 131 6.93 -2.55 5.67
N ILE A 132 7.16 -1.24 5.55
CA ILE A 132 6.62 -0.40 4.48
C ILE A 132 7.74 0.31 3.72
N ASP A 133 7.42 0.85 2.54
CA ASP A 133 8.24 1.88 1.89
C ASP A 133 7.92 3.24 2.53
N ASP A 134 8.89 3.80 3.26
CA ASP A 134 8.76 5.05 4.02
C ASP A 134 9.02 6.31 3.18
N ALA A 135 9.10 6.19 1.85
CA ALA A 135 9.19 7.34 0.97
C ALA A 135 8.05 8.35 1.21
N ALA A 136 8.39 9.64 1.31
CA ALA A 136 7.43 10.70 1.65
C ALA A 136 6.20 10.77 0.72
N VAL A 137 6.35 10.36 -0.55
CA VAL A 137 5.25 10.33 -1.53
C VAL A 137 4.15 9.33 -1.15
N ASN A 138 4.47 8.34 -0.34
CA ASN A 138 3.51 7.33 0.14
C ASN A 138 2.63 7.85 1.29
N PHE A 139 2.87 9.09 1.75
CA PHE A 139 2.15 9.71 2.86
C PHE A 139 1.46 11.01 2.46
N GLY A 140 0.34 11.28 3.10
CA GLY A 140 -0.28 12.60 3.11
C GLY A 140 -1.03 12.85 4.41
N VAL A 141 -1.50 14.07 4.58
CA VAL A 141 -2.36 14.44 5.72
C VAL A 141 -3.74 14.74 5.20
N ASP A 142 -4.76 14.10 5.77
CA ASP A 142 -6.16 14.32 5.40
C ASP A 142 -6.73 15.62 6.00
N GLN A 143 -7.97 15.95 5.63
CA GLN A 143 -8.69 17.12 6.16
C GLN A 143 -8.95 17.09 7.68
N ASN A 144 -8.89 15.91 8.30
CA ASN A 144 -9.07 15.74 9.74
C ASN A 144 -7.73 15.87 10.50
N GLY A 145 -6.61 16.01 9.77
CA GLY A 145 -5.28 16.08 10.34
C GLY A 145 -4.65 14.72 10.61
N ASN A 146 -5.19 13.63 10.07
CA ASN A 146 -4.63 12.29 10.17
C ASN A 146 -3.54 12.09 9.11
N ALA A 147 -2.41 11.50 9.51
CA ALA A 147 -1.43 11.02 8.53
C ALA A 147 -1.93 9.71 7.92
N ILE A 148 -1.95 9.64 6.59
CA ILE A 148 -2.46 8.51 5.81
C ILE A 148 -1.30 7.90 5.03
N TYR A 149 -1.16 6.57 5.08
CA TYR A 149 -0.30 5.82 4.19
C TYR A 149 -1.13 5.29 3.00
N VAL A 150 -0.72 5.60 1.77
CA VAL A 150 -1.52 5.30 0.57
C VAL A 150 -0.85 4.37 -0.42
N ASP A 151 0.38 3.93 -0.17
CA ASP A 151 1.02 2.94 -1.02
C ASP A 151 0.51 1.52 -0.71
N ALA A 152 1.02 0.52 -1.43
CA ALA A 152 0.70 -0.87 -1.27
C ALA A 152 1.52 -1.52 -0.15
N PHE A 153 0.87 -2.37 0.63
CA PHE A 153 1.59 -3.28 1.51
C PHE A 153 2.07 -4.49 0.72
N GLU A 154 3.40 -4.65 0.64
CA GLU A 154 4.02 -5.84 0.06
C GLU A 154 3.85 -7.04 1.02
N PRO A 155 3.11 -8.09 0.64
CA PRO A 155 2.86 -9.21 1.53
C PRO A 155 4.12 -10.10 1.71
N TRP A 156 5.04 -10.08 0.75
CA TRP A 156 6.31 -10.78 0.79
C TRP A 156 7.33 -10.16 -0.17
N ARG A 157 8.61 -10.46 0.07
CA ARG A 157 9.74 -10.03 -0.76
C ARG A 157 10.52 -11.24 -1.25
N GLU A 158 10.99 -11.14 -2.48
CA GLU A 158 11.92 -12.13 -3.03
C GLU A 158 13.28 -12.04 -2.33
N GLN A 159 13.84 -13.20 -2.04
CA GLN A 159 15.19 -13.35 -1.54
C GLN A 159 16.07 -14.07 -2.58
N LYS A 160 17.38 -14.03 -2.34
CA LYS A 160 18.34 -14.78 -3.17
C LYS A 160 17.97 -16.26 -3.20
N GLY A 161 17.94 -16.84 -4.39
CA GLY A 161 17.65 -18.27 -4.57
C GLY A 161 16.16 -18.62 -4.63
N ASN A 162 15.32 -17.69 -5.10
CA ASN A 162 13.89 -17.90 -5.33
C ASN A 162 13.06 -18.22 -4.06
N SER A 163 13.59 -17.93 -2.87
CA SER A 163 12.83 -18.00 -1.62
C SER A 163 12.07 -16.71 -1.36
N LEU A 164 10.97 -16.81 -0.63
CA LEU A 164 10.19 -15.66 -0.20
C LEU A 164 10.41 -15.38 1.28
N LYS A 165 10.39 -14.10 1.64
CA LYS A 165 10.31 -13.65 3.03
C LYS A 165 9.00 -12.88 3.21
N PRO A 166 8.19 -13.19 4.23
CA PRO A 166 7.00 -12.39 4.55
C PRO A 166 7.37 -10.91 4.76
N GLY A 167 6.53 -10.00 4.25
CA GLY A 167 6.63 -8.56 4.48
C GLY A 167 6.14 -8.12 5.87
N TYR A 168 5.71 -9.10 6.67
CA TYR A 168 5.14 -8.92 7.99
C TYR A 168 5.65 -10.00 8.97
N ASP A 169 5.64 -9.69 10.27
CA ASP A 169 5.84 -10.65 11.35
C ASP A 169 4.48 -11.22 11.79
N THR A 170 4.22 -12.50 11.46
CA THR A 170 2.97 -13.18 11.79
C THR A 170 2.64 -13.14 13.28
N GLN A 171 3.64 -13.24 14.17
CA GLN A 171 3.40 -13.25 15.61
C GLN A 171 3.05 -11.86 16.12
N ALA A 172 3.79 -10.82 15.70
CA ALA A 172 3.50 -9.45 16.09
C ALA A 172 2.12 -9.02 15.58
N LEU A 173 1.79 -9.34 14.33
CA LEU A 173 0.49 -8.99 13.74
C LEU A 173 -0.66 -9.74 14.43
N ARG A 174 -0.47 -11.03 14.76
CA ARG A 174 -1.43 -11.80 15.55
C ARG A 174 -1.67 -11.17 16.93
N GLN A 175 -0.61 -10.75 17.62
CA GLN A 175 -0.71 -10.10 18.92
C GLN A 175 -1.48 -8.78 18.83
N ALA A 176 -1.21 -7.97 17.81
CA ALA A 176 -1.94 -6.73 17.56
C ALA A 176 -3.44 -7.00 17.32
N ILE A 177 -3.79 -8.01 16.51
CA ILE A 177 -5.19 -8.40 16.28
C ILE A 177 -5.85 -8.88 17.57
N MET A 178 -5.17 -9.70 18.37
CA MET A 178 -5.71 -10.23 19.63
C MET A 178 -5.92 -9.14 20.71
N ALA A 179 -5.27 -7.98 20.58
CA ALA A 179 -5.49 -6.84 21.47
C ALA A 179 -6.79 -6.06 21.16
N ILE A 180 -7.49 -6.39 20.06
CA ILE A 180 -8.76 -5.78 19.70
C ILE A 180 -9.87 -6.30 20.62
N GLU A 181 -10.55 -5.38 21.31
CA GLU A 181 -11.64 -5.70 22.24
C GLU A 181 -12.93 -6.17 21.54
N ASP A 182 -13.17 -5.72 20.31
CA ASP A 182 -14.33 -6.13 19.52
C ASP A 182 -14.14 -7.54 18.96
N ASP A 183 -14.86 -8.51 19.54
CA ASP A 183 -14.83 -9.93 19.15
C ASP A 183 -15.05 -10.18 17.65
N VAL A 184 -15.91 -9.39 17.00
CA VAL A 184 -16.24 -9.57 15.59
C VAL A 184 -15.07 -9.10 14.72
N LYS A 185 -14.50 -7.93 15.05
CA LYS A 185 -13.29 -7.43 14.39
C LYS A 185 -12.10 -8.34 14.64
N GLN A 186 -11.88 -8.78 15.87
CA GLN A 186 -10.80 -9.69 16.24
C GLN A 186 -10.89 -10.99 15.43
N LYS A 187 -12.06 -11.65 15.39
CA LYS A 187 -12.27 -12.87 14.59
C LYS A 187 -12.03 -12.65 13.10
N SER A 188 -12.49 -11.51 12.57
CA SER A 188 -12.28 -11.16 11.17
C SER A 188 -10.79 -10.95 10.85
N GLY A 189 -10.07 -10.22 11.71
CA GLY A 189 -8.63 -10.02 11.59
C GLY A 189 -7.85 -11.34 11.64
N LEU A 190 -8.19 -12.23 12.58
CA LEU A 190 -7.55 -13.55 12.68
C LEU A 190 -7.85 -14.41 11.46
N HIS A 191 -9.06 -14.34 10.91
CA HIS A 191 -9.40 -15.03 9.67
C HIS A 191 -8.59 -14.50 8.48
N TRP A 192 -8.44 -13.18 8.34
CA TRP A 192 -7.61 -12.61 7.27
C TRP A 192 -6.13 -12.97 7.43
N LEU A 193 -5.61 -13.02 8.66
CA LEU A 193 -4.24 -13.46 8.92
C LEU A 193 -4.03 -14.92 8.50
N ASP A 194 -4.98 -15.80 8.82
CA ASP A 194 -4.96 -17.21 8.39
C ASP A 194 -4.96 -17.34 6.85
N ARG A 195 -5.80 -16.53 6.17
CA ARG A 195 -5.80 -16.48 4.70
C ARG A 195 -4.48 -15.96 4.13
N LEU A 196 -3.86 -14.98 4.78
CA LEU A 196 -2.58 -14.42 4.38
C LEU A 196 -1.44 -15.44 4.52
N ASP A 197 -1.35 -16.12 5.67
CA ASP A 197 -0.36 -17.18 5.93
C ASP A 197 -0.53 -18.35 4.95
N HIS A 198 -1.77 -18.72 4.63
CA HIS A 198 -2.05 -19.77 3.64
C HIS A 198 -1.59 -19.40 2.23
N LEU A 199 -1.85 -18.16 1.79
CA LEU A 199 -1.40 -17.68 0.49
C LEU A 199 0.13 -17.62 0.38
N PHE A 200 0.81 -17.23 1.46
CA PHE A 200 2.27 -17.25 1.50
C PHE A 200 2.81 -18.69 1.33
N ALA A 201 2.23 -19.66 2.02
CA ALA A 201 2.63 -21.06 1.90
C ALA A 201 2.36 -21.65 0.50
N GLU A 202 1.23 -21.30 -0.12
CA GLU A 202 0.93 -21.68 -1.51
C GLU A 202 1.96 -21.13 -2.50
N GLU A 203 2.28 -19.82 -2.40
CA GLU A 203 3.24 -19.15 -3.27
C GLU A 203 4.65 -19.72 -3.09
N GLU A 204 5.06 -19.97 -1.84
CA GLU A 204 6.35 -20.57 -1.54
C GLU A 204 6.47 -21.99 -2.11
N HIS A 205 5.39 -22.78 -2.03
CA HIS A 205 5.32 -24.11 -2.63
C HIS A 205 5.44 -24.05 -4.16
N GLU A 206 4.66 -23.19 -4.81
CA GLU A 206 4.65 -23.02 -6.26
C GLU A 206 6.03 -22.59 -6.79
N ARG A 207 6.73 -21.69 -6.09
CA ARG A 207 8.09 -21.28 -6.47
C ARG A 207 9.13 -22.39 -6.32
N ARG A 208 8.98 -23.27 -5.33
CA ARG A 208 9.87 -24.43 -5.16
C ARG A 208 9.62 -25.49 -6.24
N GLU A 209 8.35 -25.79 -6.54
CA GLU A 209 7.99 -26.81 -7.53
C GLU A 209 8.25 -26.35 -8.96
N GLY A 210 7.93 -25.09 -9.31
CA GLY A 210 8.24 -24.51 -10.61
C GLY A 210 9.74 -24.43 -10.93
N HIS A 211 10.60 -24.64 -9.93
CA HIS A 211 12.06 -24.73 -10.09
C HIS A 211 12.58 -26.17 -10.22
N LEU A 212 11.75 -27.19 -9.94
CA LEU A 212 12.08 -28.59 -10.18
C LEU A 212 11.76 -29.04 -11.61
N ASP A 213 10.92 -28.26 -12.31
CA ASP A 213 10.47 -28.53 -13.69
C ASP A 213 11.21 -27.69 -14.76
N ALA A 214 12.20 -26.87 -14.39
CA ALA A 214 13.02 -26.03 -15.29
C ALA A 214 14.49 -26.46 -15.31
#